data_AF-N9LK93-F1
#
_entry.id   AF-N9LK93-F1
#
_cell.length_a   1.000
_cell.length_b   1.000
_cell.length_c   1.000
_cell.angle_alpha   90.00
_cell.angle_beta   90.00
_cell.angle_gamma   90.00
#
_symmetry.space_group_name_H-M   'P 1'
#
loop_
_entity.id
_entity.type
_entity.pdbx_description
1 polymer ?
#
loop_
_entity_poly.entity_id
_entity_poly.type
_entity_poly.pdbx_seq_one_letter_code
_entity_poly.pdbx_strand_id
1 'polypeptide(L)'
;MSILNFGIFFIFSFIVGYFVHKTNWKLRYLTPLCFFVIFFLSLLILSILFPKDWMNSTFFSVEGPNQLARYALIMSCIFSSSTTLVIIVIVWAIRNKVF
;
A
#
# COMPACT_ATOMS: atom_id res chain seq x y z
N MET A 1 1.30 16.89 -7.50
CA MET A 1 0.06 16.30 -6.92
C MET A 1 -0.72 17.43 -6.24
N SER A 2 -2.02 17.61 -6.53
CA SER A 2 -2.81 18.69 -5.91
C SER A 2 -3.13 18.38 -4.44
N ILE A 3 -3.36 19.43 -3.64
CA ILE A 3 -3.78 19.33 -2.23
C ILE A 3 -5.06 18.49 -2.07
N LEU A 4 -5.89 18.47 -3.11
CA LEU A 4 -7.17 17.78 -3.17
C LEU A 4 -7.00 16.25 -3.22
N ASN A 5 -6.01 15.76 -3.98
CA ASN A 5 -5.66 14.34 -3.98
C ASN A 5 -5.14 13.88 -2.60
N PHE A 6 -4.42 14.75 -1.90
CA PHE A 6 -3.92 14.47 -0.56
C PHE A 6 -5.05 14.38 0.46
N GLY A 7 -6.05 15.26 0.36
CA GLY A 7 -7.25 15.23 1.20
C GLY A 7 -8.10 13.97 0.98
N ILE A 8 -8.31 13.57 -0.27
CA ILE A 8 -9.05 12.33 -0.60
C ILE A 8 -8.35 11.10 -0.01
N PHE A 9 -7.01 11.04 -0.10
CA PHE A 9 -6.22 9.96 0.50
C PHE A 9 -6.41 9.88 2.02
N PHE A 10 -6.42 11.03 2.70
CA PHE A 10 -6.63 11.09 4.15
C PHE A 10 -8.04 10.64 4.55
N ILE A 11 -9.07 11.06 3.81
CA ILE A 11 -10.46 10.66 4.06
C ILE A 11 -10.62 9.14 3.92
N PHE A 12 -10.07 8.56 2.84
CA PHE A 12 -10.11 7.11 2.65
C PHE A 12 -9.37 6.36 3.75
N SER A 13 -8.18 6.83 4.14
CA SER A 13 -7.44 6.25 5.28
C SER A 13 -8.25 6.31 6.57
N PHE A 14 -8.98 7.40 6.80
CA PHE A 14 -9.79 7.60 8.01
C PHE A 14 -11.00 6.65 8.04
N ILE A 15 -11.69 6.48 6.91
CA ILE A 15 -12.82 5.53 6.79
C ILE A 15 -12.36 4.10 7.04
N VAL A 16 -11.23 3.70 6.42
CA VAL A 16 -10.64 2.37 6.62
C VAL A 16 -10.22 2.19 8.08
N GLY A 17 -9.54 3.18 8.67
CA GLY A 17 -9.13 3.16 10.07
C GLY A 17 -10.31 3.05 11.05
N TYR A 18 -11.42 3.75 10.77
CA TYR A 18 -12.64 3.69 11.55
C TYR A 18 -13.31 2.30 11.50
N PHE A 19 -13.41 1.71 10.31
CA PHE A 19 -13.97 0.35 10.14
C PHE A 19 -13.18 -0.69 10.94
N VAL A 20 -11.85 -0.55 10.93
CA VAL A 20 -10.92 -1.42 11.67
C VAL A 20 -10.98 -1.21 13.18
N HIS A 21 -11.22 0.02 13.62
CA HIS A 21 -11.49 0.30 15.04
C HIS A 21 -12.77 -0.42 15.47
N LYS A 22 -13.86 -0.27 14.72
CA LYS A 22 -15.18 -0.82 15.03
C LYS A 22 -15.19 -2.36 15.12
N THR A 23 -14.36 -3.03 14.34
CA THR A 23 -14.26 -4.50 14.34
C THR A 23 -13.39 -5.07 15.46
N ASN A 24 -12.74 -4.24 16.30
CA ASN A 24 -11.84 -4.68 17.38
C ASN A 24 -10.71 -5.63 16.93
N TRP A 25 -10.34 -5.59 15.64
CA TRP A 25 -9.28 -6.45 15.13
C TRP A 25 -7.95 -6.14 15.84
N LYS A 26 -7.23 -7.18 16.26
CA LYS A 26 -5.89 -6.98 16.84
C LYS A 26 -4.98 -6.36 15.77
N LEU A 27 -4.24 -5.31 16.12
CA LEU A 27 -3.30 -4.63 15.21
C LEU A 27 -2.32 -5.61 14.55
N ARG A 28 -1.98 -6.70 15.25
CA ARG A 28 -1.14 -7.79 14.74
C ARG A 28 -1.67 -8.44 13.45
N TYR A 29 -2.99 -8.55 13.28
CA TYR A 29 -3.59 -9.14 12.07
C TYR A 29 -3.90 -8.09 11.00
N LEU A 30 -4.17 -6.87 11.43
CA LEU A 30 -4.42 -5.76 10.52
C LEU A 30 -3.16 -5.38 9.72
N THR A 31 -2.01 -5.34 10.39
CA THR A 31 -0.74 -4.92 9.80
C THR A 31 -0.38 -5.70 8.52
N PRO A 32 -0.29 -7.05 8.54
CA PRO A 32 0.03 -7.80 7.33
C PRO A 32 -1.07 -7.67 6.28
N LEU A 33 -2.34 -7.59 6.67
CA LEU A 33 -3.45 -7.49 5.72
C LEU A 33 -3.43 -6.16 4.96
N CYS A 34 -3.27 -5.04 5.67
CA CYS A 34 -3.09 -3.72 5.04
C CYS A 34 -1.86 -3.71 4.12
N PHE A 35 -0.75 -4.28 4.56
CA PHE A 35 0.46 -4.38 3.74
C PHE A 35 0.19 -5.11 2.43
N PHE A 36 -0.35 -6.33 2.49
CA PHE A 36 -0.61 -7.13 1.29
C PHE A 36 -1.61 -6.46 0.35
N VAL A 37 -2.70 -5.91 0.88
CA VAL A 37 -3.71 -5.22 0.06
C VAL A 37 -3.08 -4.05 -0.70
N ILE A 38 -2.33 -3.19 -0.01
CA ILE A 38 -1.72 -2.02 -0.65
C ILE A 38 -0.60 -2.44 -1.60
N PHE A 39 0.16 -3.49 -1.25
CA PHE A 39 1.21 -4.04 -2.10
C PHE A 39 0.65 -4.52 -3.43
N PHE A 40 -0.36 -5.40 -3.42
CA PHE A 40 -0.98 -5.89 -4.67
C PHE A 40 -1.67 -4.78 -5.44
N LEU A 41 -2.32 -3.84 -4.76
CA LEU A 41 -2.99 -2.72 -5.39
C LEU A 41 -1.98 -1.79 -6.09
N SER A 42 -0.80 -1.57 -5.49
CA SER A 42 0.28 -0.80 -6.11
C SER A 42 0.86 -1.49 -7.35
N LEU A 43 1.03 -2.82 -7.32
CA LEU A 43 1.47 -3.59 -8.49
C LEU A 43 0.44 -3.54 -9.63
N LEU A 44 -0.85 -3.62 -9.29
CA LEU A 44 -1.94 -3.51 -10.25
C LEU A 44 -1.99 -2.11 -10.88
N ILE A 45 -1.79 -1.05 -10.09
CA ILE A 45 -1.70 0.32 -10.62
C ILE A 45 -0.49 0.43 -11.56
N LEU A 46 0.68 -0.09 -11.19
CA LEU A 46 1.87 -0.08 -12.04
C LEU A 46 1.64 -0.82 -13.36
N SER A 47 0.95 -1.96 -13.35
CA SER A 47 0.65 -2.72 -14.57
C SER A 47 -0.31 -1.99 -15.51
N ILE A 48 -1.27 -1.23 -14.97
CA ILE A 48 -2.20 -0.41 -15.76
C ILE A 48 -1.50 0.82 -16.34
N LEU A 49 -0.65 1.51 -15.56
CA LEU A 49 0.05 2.72 -16.01
C LEU A 49 1.18 2.42 -17.01
N PHE A 50 1.86 1.30 -16.86
CA PHE A 50 3.03 0.93 -17.68
C PHE A 50 2.84 -0.44 -18.35
N PRO A 51 1.82 -0.61 -19.21
CA PRO A 51 1.46 -1.93 -19.76
C PRO A 51 2.53 -2.51 -20.68
N LYS A 52 3.28 -1.66 -21.41
CA LYS A 52 4.39 -2.09 -22.28
C LYS A 52 5.57 -2.60 -21.47
N ASP A 53 5.93 -1.90 -20.39
CA ASP A 53 7.03 -2.28 -19.51
C ASP A 53 6.67 -3.53 -18.70
N TRP A 54 5.39 -3.66 -18.33
CA TRP A 54 4.88 -4.83 -17.62
C TRP A 54 4.81 -6.10 -18.49
N MET A 55 4.46 -6.00 -19.77
CA MET A 55 4.53 -7.14 -20.70
C MET A 55 5.96 -7.67 -20.88
N ASN A 56 6.95 -6.79 -20.77
CA ASN A 56 8.36 -7.15 -20.86
C ASN A 56 8.97 -7.49 -19.48
N SER A 57 8.22 -7.32 -18.39
CA SER A 57 8.68 -7.59 -17.02
C SER A 57 8.49 -9.06 -16.65
N THR A 58 9.26 -9.95 -17.28
CA THR A 58 9.42 -11.30 -16.76
C THR A 58 10.31 -11.27 -15.52
N PHE A 59 9.91 -11.96 -14.44
CA PHE A 59 10.70 -11.98 -13.19
C PHE A 59 12.11 -12.54 -13.39
N PHE A 60 12.25 -13.45 -14.34
CA PHE A 60 13.52 -14.03 -14.77
C PHE A 60 13.57 -13.97 -16.30
N SER A 61 14.59 -13.30 -16.86
CA SER A 61 14.93 -13.39 -18.27
C SER A 61 16.16 -14.30 -18.44
N VAL A 62 16.46 -14.66 -19.69
CA VAL A 62 17.64 -15.46 -20.06
C VAL A 62 18.96 -14.77 -19.62
N GLU A 63 18.94 -13.45 -19.45
CA GLU A 63 20.10 -12.62 -19.09
C GLU A 63 20.17 -12.28 -17.59
N GLY A 64 19.23 -12.80 -16.79
CA GLY A 64 19.16 -12.57 -15.34
C GLY A 64 17.86 -11.91 -14.89
N PRO A 65 17.78 -11.48 -13.61
CA PRO A 65 16.53 -10.97 -13.08
C PRO A 65 16.26 -9.56 -13.58
N ASN A 66 15.08 -9.35 -14.17
CA ASN A 66 14.70 -8.10 -14.81
C ASN A 66 14.74 -6.93 -13.81
N GLN A 67 15.56 -5.92 -14.09
CA GLN A 67 15.74 -4.77 -13.20
C GLN A 67 14.43 -4.01 -13.00
N LEU A 68 13.59 -3.91 -14.03
CA LEU A 68 12.33 -3.19 -14.00
C LEU A 68 11.32 -3.90 -13.07
N ALA A 69 11.25 -5.23 -13.14
CA ALA A 69 10.45 -6.03 -12.21
C ALA A 69 10.95 -5.90 -10.76
N ARG A 70 12.28 -5.88 -10.55
CA ARG A 70 12.86 -5.66 -9.21
C ARG A 70 12.53 -4.28 -8.66
N TYR A 71 12.67 -3.23 -9.46
CA TYR A 71 12.31 -1.87 -9.03
C TYR A 71 10.82 -1.76 -8.71
N ALA A 72 9.95 -2.34 -9.53
CA ALA A 72 8.52 -2.39 -9.24
C ALA A 72 8.23 -3.06 -7.88
N LEU A 73 8.83 -4.22 -7.60
CA LEU A 73 8.68 -4.88 -6.30
C LEU A 73 9.19 -4.03 -5.14
N ILE A 74 10.37 -3.42 -5.28
CA ILE A 74 10.98 -2.61 -4.22
C ILE A 74 10.11 -1.37 -3.94
N MET A 75 9.68 -0.66 -4.99
CA MET A 75 8.85 0.53 -4.85
C MET A 75 7.48 0.20 -4.26
N SER A 76 6.85 -0.89 -4.72
CA SER A 76 5.61 -1.40 -4.13
C SER A 76 5.78 -1.79 -2.66
N CYS A 77 6.92 -2.39 -2.28
CA CYS A 77 7.22 -2.77 -0.91
C CYS A 77 7.43 -1.55 0.00
N ILE A 78 8.17 -0.55 -0.45
CA ILE A 78 8.38 0.71 0.28
C ILE A 78 7.06 1.45 0.45
N PHE A 79 6.27 1.56 -0.61
CA PHE A 79 4.98 2.24 -0.59
C PHE A 79 3.98 1.56 0.34
N SER A 80 3.82 0.23 0.22
CA SER A 80 2.94 -0.55 1.09
C SER A 80 3.39 -0.51 2.56
N SER A 81 4.69 -0.57 2.84
CA SER A 81 5.22 -0.42 4.21
C SER A 81 4.85 0.95 4.80
N SER A 82 5.11 2.02 4.04
CA SER A 82 4.91 3.40 4.50
C SER A 82 3.43 3.70 4.76
N THR A 83 2.56 3.31 3.84
CA THR A 83 1.10 3.48 3.98
C THR A 83 0.53 2.62 5.12
N THR A 84 1.01 1.39 5.27
CA THR A 84 0.58 0.51 6.37
C THR A 84 0.96 1.09 7.73
N LEU A 85 2.19 1.64 7.87
CA LEU A 85 2.60 2.32 9.08
C LEU A 85 1.68 3.50 9.42
N VAL A 86 1.36 4.34 8.43
CA VAL A 86 0.44 5.48 8.62
C VAL A 86 -0.94 5.01 9.08
N ILE A 87 -1.51 3.98 8.44
CA ILE A 87 -2.83 3.43 8.82
C ILE A 87 -2.80 2.88 10.25
N ILE A 88 -1.76 2.15 10.63
CA ILE A 88 -1.63 1.60 11.98
C ILE A 88 -1.52 2.71 13.02
N VAL A 89 -0.73 3.75 12.75
CA VAL A 89 -0.58 4.90 13.64
C VAL A 89 -1.93 5.61 13.81
N ILE A 90 -2.68 5.81 12.73
CA ILE A 90 -4.03 6.39 12.78
C ILE A 90 -4.97 5.54 13.62
N VAL A 91 -5.03 4.22 13.36
CA VAL A 91 -5.90 3.30 14.11
C VAL A 91 -5.54 3.29 15.60
N TRP A 92 -4.25 3.29 15.92
CA TRP A 92 -3.75 3.35 17.29
C TRP A 92 -4.14 4.67 17.97
N ALA A 93 -3.96 5.81 17.29
CA ALA A 93 -4.31 7.12 17.81
C ALA A 93 -5.82 7.24 18.09
N ILE A 94 -6.67 6.72 17.20
CA ILE A 94 -8.13 6.67 17.39
C ILE A 94 -8.49 5.80 18.60
N ARG A 95 -7.88 4.62 18.75
CA ARG A 95 -8.15 3.71 19.89
C ARG A 95 -7.80 4.34 21.23
N ASN A 96 -6.70 5.08 21.28
CA ASN A 96 -6.21 5.71 22.50
C ASN A 96 -6.74 7.13 22.70
N LYS A 97 -7.66 7.61 21.85
CA LYS A 97 -8.24 8.97 21.93
C LYS A 97 -7.16 10.06 22.07
N VAL A 98 -6.10 9.95 21.27
CA VAL A 98 -5.00 10.92 21.26
C VAL A 98 -5.40 12.22 20.56
N PHE A 99 -6.53 12.21 19.85
CA PHE A 99 -7.17 13.36 19.22
C PHE A 99 -8.51 13.67 19.87
#